data_AF-A0A1Y4WD64-F1
#
_entry.id   AF-A0A1Y4WD64-F1
#
_cell.length_a   1.000
_cell.length_b   1.000
_cell.length_c   1.000
_cell.angle_alpha   90.00
_cell.angle_beta   90.00
_cell.angle_gamma   90.00
#
_symmetry.space_group_name_H-M   'P 1'
#
loop_
_entity.id
_entity.type
_entity.pdbx_description
1 polymer ?
#
loop_
_entity_poly.entity_id
_entity_poly.type
_entity_poly.pdbx_seq_one_letter_code
_entity_poly.pdbx_strand_id
1 'polypeptide(L)'
;MAQLLGAHPQIEGWFFTLVRFVFPLLALLILIRAIRGLLRVPRAGERWGQLALPGGGSIPITRWENILGRAPLADIRLDLPTVSRQHAALIREGKGQWRVEDLGSKGGTKVNGKPVSGSAPLQVGDTLWVGGVELLFLPLSQEEEEHLAARRRMEQPLPMWPSLIWLTLFQLLAAVQFFLKSEEEGWAPLVLPALSVVMWIYFLVMRGAGARGFEMETIAFFLSTLSLAVTISSAPGAAVKQLIAVVLGLLFMLALGIFMRDPSRIQKMRWLMAAMAVGLLSVTLVIGKTKFGASNWIILGPLSFQPSEVAKIFYIFAGAASLERLFHKRNLGLFMVLTGVCLLCLALMSDFGTACIFFATFLVIAYLRSGDFATLSLITGGAAFAGLLVLQFKPYIFQRFASWGHAWEAASTTGYQQTRAMSAAASGGLVGMGGGNGWLHRIGAADTDLVFGMLCEEWGLIIAVLAVLSIVTLAVFAARVCGVGRSAFPTIAACAAGSLLVVQTCLNVFGAMDLLPLTGVTFPFVSNGGSAMIASWGLLAFLKGADTRERSSFVVGKDRAEKPKGGGADEKA
;
A
#
# COMPACT_ATOMS: atom_id res chain seq x y z
N MET A 1 38.26 -15.74 2.38
CA MET A 1 37.83 -15.10 1.11
C MET A 1 38.60 -13.80 0.87
N ALA A 2 38.54 -12.81 1.78
CA ALA A 2 39.30 -11.56 1.69
C ALA A 2 40.83 -11.77 1.57
N GLN A 3 41.43 -12.65 2.39
CA GLN A 3 42.85 -13.03 2.27
C GLN A 3 43.20 -13.75 0.95
N LEU A 4 42.23 -14.43 0.32
CA LEU A 4 42.44 -15.20 -0.91
C LEU A 4 42.31 -14.32 -2.17
N LEU A 5 41.54 -13.23 -2.08
CA LEU A 5 41.36 -12.23 -3.14
C LEU A 5 42.31 -11.04 -3.03
N GLY A 6 42.80 -10.71 -1.84
CA GLY A 6 43.92 -9.75 -1.65
C GLY A 6 45.21 -10.22 -2.33
N ALA A 7 45.36 -11.52 -2.59
CA ALA A 7 46.45 -12.08 -3.40
C ALA A 7 46.27 -11.86 -4.92
N HIS A 8 45.06 -11.50 -5.38
CA HIS A 8 44.71 -11.36 -6.79
C HIS A 8 43.75 -10.17 -7.05
N PRO A 9 44.24 -8.92 -6.96
CA PRO A 9 43.41 -7.70 -7.12
C PRO A 9 42.72 -7.59 -8.49
N GLN A 10 43.24 -8.27 -9.52
CA GLN A 10 42.57 -8.36 -10.81
C GLN A 10 41.23 -9.10 -10.70
N ILE A 11 41.14 -10.19 -9.93
CA ILE A 11 39.93 -11.01 -9.79
C ILE A 11 38.79 -10.20 -9.14
N GLU A 12 39.11 -9.35 -8.17
CA GLU A 12 38.17 -8.41 -7.58
C GLU A 12 37.62 -7.44 -8.64
N GLY A 13 38.50 -6.82 -9.44
CA GLY A 13 38.09 -5.93 -10.53
C GLY A 13 37.19 -6.59 -11.57
N TRP A 14 37.49 -7.84 -11.96
CA TRP A 14 36.65 -8.64 -12.86
C TRP A 14 35.29 -8.96 -12.24
N PHE A 15 35.26 -9.35 -10.96
CA PHE A 15 34.03 -9.63 -10.23
C PHE A 15 33.11 -8.40 -10.16
N PHE A 16 33.64 -7.24 -9.73
CA PHE A 16 32.87 -6.00 -9.66
C PHE A 16 32.34 -5.58 -11.03
N THR A 17 33.17 -5.67 -12.07
CA THR A 17 32.76 -5.33 -13.44
C THR A 17 31.64 -6.24 -13.93
N LEU A 18 31.75 -7.55 -13.72
CA LEU A 18 30.74 -8.51 -14.14
C LEU A 18 29.42 -8.32 -13.37
N VAL A 19 29.51 -8.22 -12.05
CA VAL A 19 28.34 -8.17 -11.16
C VAL A 19 27.53 -6.89 -11.37
N ARG A 20 28.19 -5.78 -11.72
CA ARG A 20 27.52 -4.53 -12.16
C ARG A 20 26.50 -4.80 -13.26
N PHE A 21 26.82 -5.60 -14.29
CA PHE A 21 25.87 -5.93 -15.36
C PHE A 21 24.86 -7.02 -14.96
N VAL A 22 25.21 -7.91 -14.03
CA VAL A 22 24.32 -8.97 -13.56
C VAL A 22 23.18 -8.42 -12.71
N PHE A 23 23.42 -7.41 -11.86
CA PHE A 23 22.37 -6.89 -10.97
C PHE A 23 21.16 -6.30 -11.70
N PRO A 24 21.30 -5.42 -12.71
CA PRO A 24 20.16 -4.91 -13.47
C PRO A 24 19.38 -6.04 -14.16
N LEU A 25 20.08 -7.07 -14.67
CA LEU A 25 19.44 -8.21 -15.30
C LEU A 25 18.64 -9.05 -14.29
N LEU A 26 19.20 -9.34 -13.12
CA LEU A 26 18.49 -10.02 -12.04
C LEU A 26 17.29 -9.20 -11.55
N ALA A 27 17.48 -7.89 -11.32
CA ALA A 27 16.40 -6.98 -10.91
C ALA A 27 15.26 -6.99 -11.94
N LEU A 28 15.58 -6.92 -13.24
CA LEU A 28 14.61 -6.99 -14.32
C LEU A 28 13.86 -8.33 -14.33
N LEU A 29 14.54 -9.47 -14.19
CA LEU A 29 13.92 -10.79 -14.14
C LEU A 29 12.97 -10.95 -12.94
N ILE A 30 13.39 -10.48 -11.75
CA ILE A 30 12.59 -10.50 -10.52
C ILE A 30 11.32 -9.68 -10.73
N LEU A 31 11.47 -8.43 -11.19
CA LEU A 31 10.38 -7.47 -11.27
C LEU A 31 9.43 -7.71 -12.44
N ILE A 32 9.90 -8.10 -13.63
CA ILE A 32 9.01 -8.37 -14.77
C ILE A 32 7.96 -9.43 -14.40
N ARG A 33 8.35 -10.48 -13.68
CA ARG A 33 7.41 -11.52 -13.24
C ARG A 33 6.45 -11.03 -12.18
N ALA A 34 6.94 -10.29 -11.17
CA ALA A 34 6.09 -9.72 -10.14
C ALA A 34 5.07 -8.73 -10.73
N ILE A 35 5.54 -7.82 -11.58
CA ILE A 35 4.72 -6.82 -12.30
C ILE A 35 3.71 -7.53 -13.20
N ARG A 36 4.13 -8.49 -14.04
CA ARG A 36 3.21 -9.23 -14.91
C ARG A 36 2.17 -10.02 -14.11
N GLY A 37 2.54 -10.57 -12.95
CA GLY A 37 1.61 -11.25 -12.04
C GLY A 37 0.57 -10.30 -11.48
N LEU A 38 0.99 -9.13 -10.98
CA LEU A 38 0.09 -8.12 -10.44
C LEU A 38 -0.79 -7.48 -11.51
N LEU A 39 -0.29 -7.23 -12.72
CA LEU A 39 -1.06 -6.58 -13.79
C LEU A 39 -2.10 -7.50 -14.45
N ARG A 40 -2.12 -8.80 -14.11
CA ARG A 40 -3.14 -9.78 -14.55
C ARG A 40 -4.46 -9.70 -13.77
N VAL A 41 -4.73 -8.61 -13.03
CA VAL A 41 -6.01 -8.43 -12.32
C VAL A 41 -7.18 -8.55 -13.31
N PRO A 42 -8.24 -9.34 -12.99
CA PRO A 42 -9.44 -9.41 -13.81
C PRO A 42 -10.06 -8.03 -14.02
N ARG A 43 -10.65 -7.81 -15.21
CA ARG A 43 -11.36 -6.56 -15.54
C ARG A 43 -12.86 -6.60 -15.18
N ALA A 44 -13.41 -7.76 -14.86
CA ALA A 44 -14.83 -7.94 -14.59
C ALA A 44 -15.06 -8.44 -13.16
N GLY A 45 -16.04 -7.84 -12.47
CA GLY A 45 -16.45 -8.25 -11.12
C GLY A 45 -16.98 -9.68 -11.09
N GLU A 46 -16.77 -10.36 -9.97
CA GLU A 46 -17.20 -11.73 -9.74
C GLU A 46 -18.73 -11.76 -9.57
N ARG A 47 -19.45 -12.53 -10.39
CA ARG A 47 -20.90 -12.72 -10.21
C ARG A 47 -21.11 -13.73 -9.09
N TRP A 48 -22.01 -13.43 -8.16
CA TRP A 48 -22.32 -14.27 -6.99
C TRP A 48 -23.72 -14.87 -7.02
N GLY A 49 -24.58 -14.35 -7.88
CA GLY A 49 -25.99 -14.73 -8.02
C GLY A 49 -26.69 -13.75 -8.94
N GLN A 50 -27.99 -13.91 -9.10
CA GLN A 50 -28.79 -13.03 -9.95
C GLN A 50 -30.11 -12.67 -9.25
N LEU A 51 -30.62 -11.48 -9.55
CA LEU A 51 -31.98 -11.07 -9.18
C LEU A 51 -32.84 -11.07 -10.45
N ALA A 52 -33.78 -11.99 -10.54
CA ALA A 52 -34.71 -12.05 -11.66
C ALA A 52 -35.82 -11.01 -11.50
N LEU A 53 -36.15 -10.34 -12.61
CA LEU A 53 -37.17 -9.32 -12.70
C LEU A 53 -38.53 -9.96 -13.09
N PRO A 54 -39.68 -9.39 -12.65
CA PRO A 54 -41.01 -9.91 -12.99
C PRO A 54 -41.30 -9.95 -14.49
N GLY A 55 -40.73 -9.02 -15.26
CA GLY A 55 -40.96 -8.86 -16.71
C GLY A 55 -40.04 -9.70 -17.60
N GLY A 56 -39.26 -10.63 -17.03
CA GLY A 56 -38.20 -11.35 -17.73
C GLY A 56 -36.86 -10.61 -17.67
N GLY A 57 -35.78 -11.40 -17.64
CA GLY A 57 -34.41 -10.90 -17.46
C GLY A 57 -33.92 -10.97 -16.00
N SER A 58 -32.61 -10.83 -15.84
CA SER A 58 -31.95 -10.92 -14.54
C SER A 58 -30.81 -9.91 -14.41
N ILE A 59 -30.60 -9.42 -13.20
CA ILE A 59 -29.51 -8.50 -12.87
C ILE A 59 -28.47 -9.27 -12.06
N PRO A 60 -27.19 -9.32 -12.50
CA PRO A 60 -26.16 -10.04 -11.78
C PRO A 60 -25.74 -9.28 -10.51
N ILE A 61 -25.55 -10.04 -9.44
CA ILE A 61 -25.00 -9.55 -8.19
C ILE A 61 -23.48 -9.68 -8.29
N THR A 62 -22.75 -8.57 -8.30
CA THR A 62 -21.31 -8.54 -8.64
C THR A 62 -20.38 -8.12 -7.51
N ARG A 63 -20.94 -7.57 -6.42
CA ARG A 63 -20.19 -7.11 -5.25
C ARG A 63 -20.62 -7.88 -4.00
N TRP A 64 -19.85 -7.78 -2.91
CA TRP A 64 -20.32 -8.29 -1.62
C TRP A 64 -21.40 -7.41 -1.01
N GLU A 65 -21.39 -6.12 -1.34
CA GLU A 65 -22.44 -5.17 -0.97
C GLU A 65 -22.96 -4.55 -2.26
N ASN A 66 -24.26 -4.71 -2.52
CA ASN A 66 -24.90 -4.19 -3.73
C ASN A 66 -26.03 -3.26 -3.30
N ILE A 67 -25.99 -2.02 -3.75
CA ILE A 67 -27.02 -1.03 -3.49
C ILE A 67 -28.11 -1.16 -4.54
N LEU A 68 -29.34 -1.38 -4.07
CA LEU A 68 -30.54 -1.34 -4.89
C LEU A 68 -31.16 0.05 -4.80
N GLY A 69 -31.49 0.66 -5.93
CA GLY A 69 -32.13 1.98 -5.93
C GLY A 69 -32.34 2.57 -7.31
N ARG A 70 -33.01 3.74 -7.36
CA ARG A 70 -33.25 4.47 -8.61
C ARG A 70 -32.04 5.28 -9.10
N ALA A 71 -31.09 5.60 -8.23
CA ALA A 71 -29.97 6.45 -8.60
C ALA A 71 -29.10 5.81 -9.70
N PRO A 72 -28.51 6.61 -10.62
CA PRO A 72 -27.58 6.09 -11.63
C PRO A 72 -26.34 5.39 -11.05
N LEU A 73 -25.98 5.71 -9.80
CA LEU A 73 -24.84 5.15 -9.08
C LEU A 73 -25.19 3.89 -8.26
N ALA A 74 -26.45 3.44 -8.26
CA ALA A 74 -26.82 2.19 -7.58
C ALA A 74 -26.25 0.99 -8.35
N ASP A 75 -25.69 0.01 -7.65
CA ASP A 75 -25.14 -1.21 -8.27
C ASP A 75 -26.23 -1.98 -9.04
N ILE A 76 -27.44 -2.01 -8.47
CA ILE A 76 -28.64 -2.59 -9.06
C ILE A 76 -29.65 -1.45 -9.23
N ARG A 77 -29.68 -0.89 -10.45
CA ARG A 77 -30.57 0.22 -10.78
C ARG A 77 -31.97 -0.28 -11.06
N LEU A 78 -32.92 0.17 -10.24
CA LEU A 78 -34.36 -0.04 -10.41
C LEU A 78 -35.00 1.32 -10.69
N ASP A 79 -35.18 1.65 -11.97
CA ASP A 79 -35.60 2.99 -12.39
C ASP A 79 -37.12 3.20 -12.28
N LEU A 80 -37.62 3.19 -11.05
CA LEU A 80 -39.03 3.36 -10.76
C LEU A 80 -39.26 4.49 -9.75
N PRO A 81 -40.28 5.35 -9.93
CA PRO A 81 -40.54 6.48 -9.04
C PRO A 81 -40.76 6.09 -7.57
N THR A 82 -41.33 4.91 -7.34
CA THR A 82 -41.60 4.30 -6.03
C THR A 82 -40.34 3.78 -5.34
N VAL A 83 -39.24 3.61 -6.09
CA VAL A 83 -37.95 3.20 -5.57
C VAL A 83 -37.14 4.44 -5.16
N SER A 84 -36.70 4.46 -3.90
CA SER A 84 -35.79 5.50 -3.39
C SER A 84 -34.45 5.50 -4.14
N ARG A 85 -33.76 6.65 -4.19
CA ARG A 85 -32.45 6.77 -4.88
C ARG A 85 -31.45 5.71 -4.41
N GLN A 86 -31.43 5.45 -3.10
CA GLN A 86 -30.83 4.29 -2.45
C GLN A 86 -31.94 3.70 -1.59
N HIS A 87 -32.32 2.46 -1.85
CA HIS A 87 -33.53 1.85 -1.29
C HIS A 87 -33.18 0.75 -0.30
N ALA A 88 -32.37 -0.20 -0.73
CA ALA A 88 -31.95 -1.34 0.07
C ALA A 88 -30.49 -1.68 -0.23
N ALA A 89 -29.83 -2.36 0.69
CA ALA A 89 -28.50 -2.93 0.48
C ALA A 89 -28.58 -4.45 0.60
N LEU A 90 -28.14 -5.16 -0.43
CA LEU A 90 -27.93 -6.61 -0.41
C LEU A 90 -26.48 -6.90 -0.05
N ILE A 91 -26.27 -7.61 1.06
CA ILE A 91 -24.97 -7.78 1.69
C ILE A 91 -24.69 -9.26 1.88
N ARG A 92 -23.52 -9.67 1.43
CA ARG A 92 -22.98 -10.98 1.68
C ARG A 92 -22.20 -10.97 2.98
N GLU A 93 -22.62 -11.82 3.91
CA GLU A 93 -21.88 -12.09 5.14
C GLU A 93 -20.88 -13.24 4.95
N GLY A 94 -19.97 -13.40 5.92
CA GLY A 94 -19.02 -14.52 5.90
C GLY A 94 -19.75 -15.87 5.84
N LYS A 95 -19.16 -16.85 5.13
CA LYS A 95 -19.75 -18.19 4.86
C LYS A 95 -20.87 -18.23 3.81
N GLY A 96 -21.06 -17.17 3.03
CA GLY A 96 -21.96 -17.19 1.87
C GLY A 96 -23.43 -16.91 2.19
N GLN A 97 -23.74 -16.51 3.42
CA GLN A 97 -25.07 -16.04 3.79
C GLN A 97 -25.31 -14.64 3.21
N TRP A 98 -26.55 -14.35 2.83
CA TRP A 98 -26.96 -13.03 2.37
C TRP A 98 -27.94 -12.42 3.36
N ARG A 99 -27.91 -11.10 3.47
CA ARG A 99 -28.95 -10.33 4.14
C ARG A 99 -29.29 -9.10 3.32
N VAL A 100 -30.50 -8.63 3.50
CA VAL A 100 -30.97 -7.35 3.01
C VAL A 100 -31.08 -6.39 4.18
N GLU A 101 -30.67 -5.14 3.97
CA GLU A 101 -30.95 -4.04 4.89
C GLU A 101 -31.77 -2.96 4.19
N ASP A 102 -32.88 -2.56 4.79
CA ASP A 102 -33.64 -1.41 4.31
C ASP A 102 -32.92 -0.12 4.73
N LEU A 103 -32.77 0.78 3.77
CA LEU A 103 -31.95 1.97 3.94
C LEU A 103 -32.77 3.22 4.34
N GLY A 104 -33.86 3.03 5.09
CA GLY A 104 -34.82 4.08 5.41
C GLY A 104 -35.62 4.48 4.17
N SER A 105 -36.02 3.48 3.38
CA SER A 105 -36.70 3.70 2.11
C SER A 105 -38.12 4.23 2.31
N LYS A 106 -38.59 5.09 1.39
CA LYS A 106 -39.98 5.56 1.41
C LYS A 106 -40.99 4.49 1.02
N GLY A 107 -40.58 3.54 0.18
CA GLY A 107 -41.45 2.48 -0.36
C GLY A 107 -41.48 1.22 0.49
N GLY A 108 -40.51 1.05 1.39
CA GLY A 108 -40.31 -0.16 2.20
C GLY A 108 -39.64 -1.30 1.44
N THR A 109 -38.99 -2.20 2.19
CA THR A 109 -38.40 -3.43 1.68
C THR A 109 -39.05 -4.64 2.37
N LYS A 110 -39.34 -5.71 1.61
CA LYS A 110 -39.89 -6.97 2.16
C LYS A 110 -39.12 -8.18 1.66
N VAL A 111 -38.98 -9.21 2.49
CA VAL A 111 -38.45 -10.53 2.10
C VAL A 111 -39.55 -11.57 2.32
N ASN A 112 -39.91 -12.33 1.29
CA ASN A 112 -41.01 -13.30 1.30
C ASN A 112 -42.30 -12.69 1.89
N GLY A 113 -42.63 -11.46 1.47
CA GLY A 113 -43.79 -10.69 1.95
C GLY A 113 -43.66 -10.07 3.35
N LYS A 114 -42.66 -10.43 4.16
CA LYS A 114 -42.44 -9.86 5.50
C LYS A 114 -41.62 -8.58 5.43
N PRO A 115 -42.05 -7.46 6.05
CA PRO A 115 -41.30 -6.21 6.04
C PRO A 115 -39.97 -6.33 6.79
N VAL A 116 -38.92 -5.73 6.23
CA VAL A 116 -37.57 -5.71 6.81
C VAL A 116 -37.42 -4.51 7.74
N SER A 117 -37.30 -4.73 9.05
CA SER A 117 -37.05 -3.68 10.05
C SER A 117 -35.55 -3.62 10.36
N GLY A 118 -34.83 -2.74 9.67
CA GLY A 118 -33.37 -2.75 9.70
C GLY A 118 -32.84 -3.82 8.76
N SER A 119 -32.60 -5.05 9.23
CA SER A 119 -32.00 -6.12 8.42
C SER A 119 -32.68 -7.49 8.54
N ALA A 120 -32.73 -8.25 7.44
CA ALA A 120 -33.29 -9.60 7.38
C ALA A 120 -32.40 -10.53 6.52
N PRO A 121 -32.28 -11.83 6.85
CA PRO A 121 -31.58 -12.80 6.02
C PRO A 121 -32.29 -12.98 4.67
N LEU A 122 -31.51 -13.29 3.64
CA LEU A 122 -31.98 -13.62 2.29
C LEU A 122 -31.33 -14.93 1.84
N GLN A 123 -32.15 -15.90 1.41
CA GLN A 123 -31.71 -17.19 0.89
C GLN A 123 -32.01 -17.31 -0.59
N VAL A 124 -31.25 -18.17 -1.28
CA VAL A 124 -31.51 -18.48 -2.68
C VAL A 124 -32.92 -19.08 -2.80
N GLY A 125 -33.72 -18.53 -3.70
CA GLY A 125 -35.14 -18.85 -3.86
C GLY A 125 -36.10 -17.86 -3.20
N ASP A 126 -35.62 -16.98 -2.31
CA ASP A 126 -36.46 -15.98 -1.65
C ASP A 126 -36.87 -14.85 -2.61
N THR A 127 -38.06 -14.28 -2.38
CA THR A 127 -38.52 -13.06 -3.06
C THR A 127 -38.18 -11.82 -2.25
N LEU A 128 -37.55 -10.86 -2.91
CA LEU A 128 -37.14 -9.57 -2.39
C LEU A 128 -38.00 -8.48 -3.03
N TRP A 129 -38.88 -7.86 -2.25
CA TRP A 129 -39.71 -6.76 -2.69
C TRP A 129 -39.06 -5.41 -2.36
N VAL A 130 -38.90 -4.55 -3.37
CA VAL A 130 -38.25 -3.22 -3.26
C VAL A 130 -39.13 -2.18 -3.95
N GLY A 131 -39.85 -1.37 -3.15
CA GLY A 131 -40.61 -0.22 -3.65
C GLY A 131 -41.52 -0.50 -4.85
N GLY A 132 -42.22 -1.64 -4.88
CA GLY A 132 -43.15 -2.01 -5.94
C GLY A 132 -42.66 -3.09 -6.91
N VAL A 133 -41.39 -3.48 -6.85
CA VAL A 133 -40.84 -4.58 -7.68
C VAL A 133 -40.56 -5.78 -6.80
N GLU A 134 -41.01 -6.96 -7.24
CA GLU A 134 -40.65 -8.23 -6.64
C GLU A 134 -39.50 -8.87 -7.42
N LEU A 135 -38.38 -9.12 -6.75
CA LEU A 135 -37.17 -9.69 -7.35
C LEU A 135 -36.96 -11.10 -6.79
N LEU A 136 -36.70 -12.09 -7.63
CA LEU A 136 -36.40 -13.44 -7.16
C LEU A 136 -34.87 -13.63 -7.07
N PHE A 137 -34.36 -14.04 -5.90
CA PHE A 137 -32.94 -14.30 -5.73
C PHE A 137 -32.57 -15.69 -6.24
N LEU A 138 -31.85 -15.76 -7.35
CA LEU A 138 -31.47 -17.00 -8.03
C LEU A 138 -29.98 -17.31 -7.87
N PRO A 139 -29.61 -18.61 -7.88
CA PRO A 139 -28.21 -18.99 -7.97
C PRO A 139 -27.65 -18.66 -9.36
N LEU A 140 -26.34 -18.77 -9.52
CA LEU A 140 -25.71 -18.77 -10.85
C LEU A 140 -26.16 -20.03 -11.61
N SER A 141 -26.26 -19.94 -12.94
CA SER A 141 -26.45 -21.15 -13.75
C SER A 141 -25.20 -22.02 -13.71
N GLN A 142 -25.33 -23.33 -13.92
CA GLN A 142 -24.18 -24.24 -13.94
C GLN A 142 -23.13 -23.82 -14.97
N GLU A 143 -23.55 -23.40 -16.17
CA GLU A 143 -22.65 -22.89 -17.21
C GLU A 143 -21.87 -21.64 -16.75
N GLU A 144 -22.54 -20.71 -16.05
CA GLU A 144 -21.88 -19.52 -15.50
C GLU A 144 -20.89 -19.89 -14.38
N GLU A 145 -21.24 -20.84 -13.52
CA GLU A 145 -20.33 -21.36 -12.48
C GLU A 145 -19.09 -22.01 -13.09
N GLU A 146 -19.26 -22.83 -14.13
CA GLU A 146 -18.15 -23.47 -14.84
C GLU A 146 -17.26 -22.44 -15.54
N HIS A 147 -17.85 -21.45 -16.22
CA HIS A 147 -17.12 -20.35 -16.84
C HIS A 147 -16.33 -19.54 -15.80
N LEU A 148 -16.93 -19.24 -14.64
CA LEU A 148 -16.25 -18.55 -13.54
C LEU A 148 -15.12 -19.40 -12.95
N ALA A 149 -15.33 -20.71 -12.79
CA ALA A 149 -14.32 -21.63 -12.29
C ALA A 149 -13.13 -21.77 -13.26
N ALA A 150 -13.38 -21.84 -14.56
CA ALA A 150 -12.34 -21.85 -15.60
C ALA A 150 -11.52 -20.55 -15.58
N ARG A 151 -12.18 -19.40 -15.43
CA ARG A 151 -11.50 -18.09 -15.30
C ARG A 151 -10.63 -18.01 -14.04
N ARG A 152 -11.15 -18.44 -12.87
CA ARG A 152 -10.38 -18.47 -11.60
C ARG A 152 -9.09 -19.29 -11.74
N ARG A 153 -9.10 -20.38 -12.52
CA ARG A 153 -7.89 -21.18 -12.80
C ARG A 153 -6.85 -20.41 -13.63
N MET A 154 -7.27 -19.64 -14.62
CA MET A 154 -6.36 -18.82 -15.44
C MET A 154 -5.79 -17.61 -14.68
N GLU A 155 -6.54 -17.10 -13.71
CA GLU A 155 -6.23 -15.89 -12.92
C GLU A 155 -5.43 -16.19 -11.64
N GLN A 156 -4.97 -17.44 -11.46
CA GLN A 156 -4.14 -17.78 -10.32
C GLN A 156 -2.83 -16.98 -10.32
N PRO A 157 -2.34 -16.58 -9.12
CA PRO A 157 -1.05 -15.92 -9.00
C PRO A 157 0.07 -16.71 -9.66
N LEU A 158 1.04 -16.00 -10.24
CA LEU A 158 2.19 -16.65 -10.84
C LEU A 158 3.03 -17.34 -9.76
N PRO A 159 3.61 -18.52 -10.05
CA PRO A 159 4.57 -19.13 -9.14
C PRO A 159 5.80 -18.22 -9.04
N MET A 160 6.02 -17.67 -7.84
CA MET A 160 7.08 -16.70 -7.55
C MET A 160 8.38 -17.33 -7.05
N TRP A 161 8.42 -18.65 -6.83
CA TRP A 161 9.65 -19.34 -6.40
C TRP A 161 10.88 -19.03 -7.28
N PRO A 162 10.79 -18.86 -8.63
CA PRO A 162 11.95 -18.50 -9.42
C PRO A 162 12.48 -17.10 -9.07
N SER A 163 11.57 -16.14 -8.86
CA SER A 163 11.91 -14.77 -8.45
C SER A 163 12.58 -14.72 -7.08
N LEU A 164 12.19 -15.59 -6.15
CA LEU A 164 12.86 -15.71 -4.85
C LEU A 164 14.27 -16.27 -4.97
N ILE A 165 14.53 -17.19 -5.90
CA ILE A 165 15.88 -17.70 -6.18
C ILE A 165 16.76 -16.60 -6.77
N TRP A 166 16.28 -15.87 -7.79
CA TRP A 166 17.05 -14.74 -8.36
C TRP A 166 17.29 -13.64 -7.32
N LEU A 167 16.33 -13.37 -6.44
CA LEU A 167 16.49 -12.42 -5.35
C LEU A 167 17.49 -12.91 -4.29
N THR A 168 17.49 -14.20 -3.97
CA THR A 168 18.50 -14.81 -3.09
C THR A 168 19.89 -14.67 -3.72
N LEU A 169 20.03 -14.95 -5.02
CA LEU A 169 21.28 -14.76 -5.75
C LEU A 169 21.72 -13.28 -5.72
N PHE A 170 20.80 -12.34 -5.95
CA PHE A 170 21.07 -10.90 -5.85
C PHE A 170 21.61 -10.54 -4.45
N GLN A 171 20.95 -11.02 -3.38
CA GLN A 171 21.35 -10.76 -1.99
C GLN A 171 22.72 -11.35 -1.65
N LEU A 172 23.01 -12.57 -2.11
CA LEU A 172 24.30 -13.21 -1.89
C LEU A 172 25.43 -12.51 -2.66
N LEU A 173 25.20 -12.15 -3.93
CA LEU A 173 26.19 -11.40 -4.72
C LEU A 173 26.47 -10.02 -4.11
N ALA A 174 25.42 -9.33 -3.64
CA ALA A 174 25.55 -8.06 -2.93
C ALA A 174 26.36 -8.22 -1.63
N ALA A 175 26.09 -9.27 -0.85
CA ALA A 175 26.82 -9.56 0.38
C ALA A 175 28.31 -9.79 0.10
N VAL A 176 28.62 -10.62 -0.91
CA VAL A 176 30.01 -10.86 -1.34
C VAL A 176 30.67 -9.55 -1.74
N GLN A 177 30.01 -8.70 -2.53
CA GLN A 177 30.56 -7.41 -2.94
C GLN A 177 30.94 -6.52 -1.75
N PHE A 178 30.08 -6.41 -0.74
CA PHE A 178 30.39 -5.64 0.45
C PHE A 178 31.48 -6.28 1.32
N PHE A 179 31.55 -7.62 1.39
CA PHE A 179 32.65 -8.31 2.08
C PHE A 179 34.01 -8.07 1.42
N LEU A 180 34.06 -7.95 0.09
CA LEU A 180 35.30 -7.65 -0.62
C LEU A 180 35.74 -6.20 -0.41
N LYS A 181 34.79 -5.28 -0.28
CA LYS A 181 35.08 -3.86 -0.11
C LYS A 181 35.42 -3.45 1.32
N SER A 182 34.88 -4.16 2.31
CA SER A 182 35.07 -3.85 3.73
C SER A 182 36.52 -4.10 4.15
N GLU A 183 37.23 -3.04 4.55
CA GLU A 183 38.62 -3.13 5.06
C GLU A 183 38.68 -3.75 6.47
N GLU A 184 37.58 -3.66 7.24
CA GLU A 184 37.42 -4.31 8.54
C GLU A 184 36.53 -5.57 8.42
N GLU A 185 36.77 -6.58 9.27
CA GLU A 185 35.85 -7.71 9.48
C GLU A 185 34.54 -7.22 10.13
N GLY A 186 33.68 -6.63 9.30
CA GLY A 186 32.39 -6.11 9.70
C GLY A 186 31.28 -7.14 9.53
N TRP A 187 30.39 -7.23 10.52
CA TRP A 187 29.19 -8.09 10.47
C TRP A 187 28.09 -7.53 9.57
N ALA A 188 28.22 -6.27 9.13
CA ALA A 188 27.17 -5.56 8.41
C ALA A 188 26.71 -6.28 7.11
N PRO A 189 27.59 -6.84 6.24
CA PRO A 189 27.15 -7.53 5.05
C PRO A 189 26.33 -8.81 5.31
N LEU A 190 26.42 -9.42 6.51
CA LEU A 190 25.65 -10.61 6.89
C LEU A 190 24.14 -10.37 6.98
N VAL A 191 23.69 -9.11 7.05
CA VAL A 191 22.25 -8.80 7.08
C VAL A 191 21.55 -9.16 5.77
N LEU A 192 22.26 -9.19 4.64
CA LEU A 192 21.72 -9.56 3.33
C LEU A 192 21.37 -11.05 3.23
N PRO A 193 22.27 -12.02 3.54
CA PRO A 193 21.89 -13.42 3.61
C PRO A 193 20.89 -13.69 4.74
N ALA A 194 20.94 -12.96 5.86
CA ALA A 194 19.92 -13.06 6.90
C ALA A 194 18.53 -12.65 6.37
N LEU A 195 18.44 -11.60 5.54
CA LEU A 195 17.20 -11.24 4.85
C LEU A 195 16.72 -12.35 3.92
N SER A 196 17.62 -13.04 3.21
CA SER A 196 17.26 -14.22 2.40
C SER A 196 16.60 -15.32 3.25
N VAL A 197 17.15 -15.59 4.43
CA VAL A 197 16.57 -16.57 5.37
C VAL A 197 15.17 -16.14 5.82
N VAL A 198 15.00 -14.88 6.23
CA VAL A 198 13.68 -14.33 6.60
C VAL A 198 12.67 -14.45 5.47
N MET A 199 13.08 -14.14 4.23
CA MET A 199 12.25 -14.26 3.04
C MET A 199 11.79 -15.70 2.80
N TRP A 200 12.68 -16.68 2.89
CA TRP A 200 12.33 -18.09 2.71
C TRP A 200 11.46 -18.63 3.84
N ILE A 201 11.72 -18.25 5.10
CA ILE A 201 10.85 -18.61 6.23
C ILE A 201 9.44 -18.08 5.99
N TYR A 202 9.30 -16.79 5.64
CA TYR A 202 8.01 -16.21 5.30
C TYR A 202 7.31 -16.97 4.17
N PHE A 203 8.03 -17.24 3.08
CA PHE A 203 7.49 -17.95 1.93
C PHE A 203 6.98 -19.34 2.31
N LEU A 204 7.78 -20.12 3.04
CA LEU A 204 7.42 -21.49 3.46
C LEU A 204 6.23 -21.50 4.42
N VAL A 205 6.23 -20.62 5.43
CA VAL A 205 5.12 -20.50 6.39
C VAL A 205 3.82 -20.14 5.69
N MET A 206 3.85 -19.13 4.83
CA MET A 206 2.65 -18.66 4.12
C MET A 206 2.19 -19.67 3.06
N ARG A 207 3.12 -20.36 2.41
CA ARG A 207 2.80 -21.46 1.48
C ARG A 207 2.14 -22.62 2.22
N GLY A 208 2.63 -22.98 3.41
CA GLY A 208 2.02 -23.95 4.32
C GLY A 208 0.61 -23.54 4.77
N ALA A 209 0.37 -22.25 5.00
CA ALA A 209 -0.95 -21.70 5.27
C ALA A 209 -1.90 -21.68 4.04
N GLY A 210 -1.39 -22.02 2.86
CA GLY A 210 -2.13 -22.14 1.60
C GLY A 210 -2.15 -20.87 0.74
N ALA A 211 -1.33 -19.86 1.05
CA ALA A 211 -1.16 -18.67 0.22
C ALA A 211 -0.40 -19.00 -1.08
N ARG A 212 -0.78 -18.35 -2.17
CA ARG A 212 -0.21 -18.56 -3.51
C ARG A 212 0.34 -17.29 -4.16
N GLY A 213 -0.15 -16.11 -3.78
CA GLY A 213 0.31 -14.83 -4.31
C GLY A 213 1.42 -14.25 -3.44
N PHE A 214 2.60 -14.04 -4.02
CA PHE A 214 3.79 -13.53 -3.34
C PHE A 214 4.40 -12.33 -4.09
N GLU A 215 3.71 -11.78 -5.09
CA GLU A 215 4.27 -10.76 -5.98
C GLU A 215 4.60 -9.46 -5.24
N MET A 216 3.69 -9.00 -4.37
CA MET A 216 3.89 -7.78 -3.57
C MET A 216 5.03 -7.93 -2.58
N GLU A 217 5.12 -9.08 -1.91
CA GLU A 217 6.18 -9.36 -0.94
C GLU A 217 7.53 -9.52 -1.64
N THR A 218 7.56 -10.09 -2.85
CA THR A 218 8.78 -10.17 -3.67
C THR A 218 9.30 -8.76 -3.99
N ILE A 219 8.41 -7.84 -4.38
CA ILE A 219 8.75 -6.43 -4.59
C ILE A 219 9.27 -5.80 -3.29
N ALA A 220 8.59 -6.03 -2.16
CA ALA A 220 8.98 -5.47 -0.87
C ALA A 220 10.34 -5.98 -0.38
N PHE A 221 10.63 -7.28 -0.55
CA PHE A 221 11.94 -7.87 -0.24
C PHE A 221 13.02 -7.34 -1.17
N PHE A 222 12.74 -7.14 -2.45
CA PHE A 222 13.68 -6.50 -3.39
C PHE A 222 14.03 -5.08 -2.94
N LEU A 223 13.04 -4.24 -2.65
CA LEU A 223 13.28 -2.87 -2.16
C LEU A 223 13.98 -2.85 -0.80
N SER A 224 13.61 -3.76 0.12
CA SER A 224 14.29 -3.91 1.42
C SER A 224 15.75 -4.37 1.26
N THR A 225 16.06 -5.13 0.21
CA THR A 225 17.44 -5.51 -0.12
C THR A 225 18.25 -4.29 -0.52
N LEU A 226 17.69 -3.40 -1.36
CA LEU A 226 18.33 -2.13 -1.71
C LEU A 226 18.52 -1.23 -0.48
N SER A 227 17.55 -1.22 0.44
CA SER A 227 17.68 -0.49 1.71
C SER A 227 18.84 -0.97 2.55
N LEU A 228 18.96 -2.28 2.75
CA LEU A 228 20.08 -2.86 3.50
C LEU A 228 21.41 -2.57 2.80
N ALA A 229 21.48 -2.66 1.47
CA ALA A 229 22.68 -2.34 0.71
C ALA A 229 23.14 -0.89 0.91
N VAL A 230 22.25 0.09 0.76
CA VAL A 230 22.55 1.51 1.00
C VAL A 230 22.96 1.73 2.45
N THR A 231 22.28 1.08 3.40
CA THR A 231 22.60 1.18 4.83
C THR A 231 23.98 0.61 5.15
N ILE A 232 24.38 -0.51 4.53
CA ILE A 232 25.72 -1.08 4.70
C ILE A 232 26.80 -0.10 4.23
N SER A 233 26.59 0.59 3.12
CA SER A 233 27.57 1.54 2.57
C SER A 233 27.67 2.85 3.39
N SER A 234 26.54 3.38 3.86
CA SER A 234 26.46 4.68 4.54
C SER A 234 26.60 4.62 6.06
N ALA A 235 25.98 3.62 6.69
CA ALA A 235 25.88 3.50 8.14
C ALA A 235 25.92 2.02 8.55
N PRO A 236 27.09 1.34 8.42
CA PRO A 236 27.22 -0.09 8.70
C PRO A 236 26.67 -0.51 10.08
N GLY A 237 26.87 0.31 11.11
CA GLY A 237 26.37 0.06 12.47
C GLY A 237 24.84 0.10 12.61
N ALA A 238 24.13 0.68 11.65
CA ALA A 238 22.67 0.69 11.59
C ALA A 238 22.07 -0.49 10.81
N ALA A 239 22.89 -1.26 10.08
CA ALA A 239 22.41 -2.34 9.20
C ALA A 239 21.59 -3.40 9.95
N VAL A 240 22.01 -3.78 11.16
CA VAL A 240 21.26 -4.72 12.02
C VAL A 240 19.93 -4.11 12.47
N LYS A 241 19.93 -2.83 12.86
CA LYS A 241 18.69 -2.13 13.26
C LYS A 241 17.71 -2.06 12.10
N GLN A 242 18.20 -1.85 10.88
CA GLN A 242 17.39 -1.80 9.67
C GLN A 242 16.82 -3.18 9.32
N LEU A 243 17.60 -4.27 9.47
CA LEU A 243 17.09 -5.63 9.33
C LEU A 243 15.98 -5.95 10.35
N ILE A 244 16.19 -5.55 11.62
CA ILE A 244 15.16 -5.68 12.67
C ILE A 244 13.89 -4.90 12.27
N ALA A 245 14.02 -3.69 11.71
CA ALA A 245 12.88 -2.92 11.24
C ALA A 245 12.13 -3.60 10.09
N VAL A 246 12.84 -4.27 9.16
CA VAL A 246 12.21 -5.09 8.11
C VAL A 246 11.41 -6.25 8.72
N VAL A 247 12.00 -6.97 9.69
CA VAL A 247 11.32 -8.08 10.38
C VAL A 247 10.09 -7.59 11.16
N LEU A 248 10.22 -6.51 11.91
CA LEU A 248 9.09 -5.90 12.63
C LEU A 248 8.01 -5.39 11.67
N GLY A 249 8.39 -4.83 10.54
CA GLY A 249 7.48 -4.42 9.47
C GLY A 249 6.70 -5.61 8.89
N LEU A 250 7.39 -6.70 8.58
CA LEU A 250 6.77 -7.94 8.10
C LEU A 250 5.77 -8.51 9.11
N LEU A 251 6.16 -8.56 10.40
CA LEU A 251 5.28 -9.00 11.48
C LEU A 251 4.07 -8.07 11.63
N PHE A 252 4.28 -6.76 11.51
CA PHE A 252 3.20 -5.77 11.57
C PHE A 252 2.23 -5.91 10.39
N MET A 253 2.74 -6.14 9.18
CA MET A 253 1.93 -6.45 8.00
C MET A 253 1.04 -7.68 8.23
N LEU A 254 1.62 -8.76 8.78
CA LEU A 254 0.90 -9.98 9.11
C LEU A 254 -0.17 -9.73 10.18
N ALA A 255 0.18 -9.04 11.26
CA ALA A 255 -0.74 -8.72 12.35
C ALA A 255 -1.91 -7.86 11.87
N LEU A 256 -1.62 -6.77 11.15
CA LEU A 256 -2.64 -5.88 10.58
C LEU A 256 -3.52 -6.62 9.56
N GLY A 257 -2.92 -7.44 8.70
CA GLY A 257 -3.66 -8.24 7.73
C GLY A 257 -4.57 -9.30 8.37
N ILE A 258 -4.12 -10.00 9.42
CA ILE A 258 -4.97 -10.95 10.16
C ILE A 258 -6.09 -10.21 10.91
N PHE A 259 -5.78 -9.04 11.47
CA PHE A 259 -6.74 -8.18 12.14
C PHE A 259 -7.86 -7.72 11.20
N MET A 260 -7.53 -7.37 9.96
CA MET A 260 -8.46 -6.93 8.92
C MET A 260 -9.35 -8.05 8.32
N ARG A 261 -9.16 -9.33 8.69
CA ARG A 261 -9.98 -10.44 8.18
C ARG A 261 -11.47 -10.34 8.51
N ASP A 262 -11.81 -9.59 9.55
CA ASP A 262 -13.18 -9.48 10.05
C ASP A 262 -13.72 -8.06 9.84
N PRO A 263 -14.66 -7.88 8.89
CA PRO A 263 -15.27 -6.59 8.61
C PRO A 263 -15.95 -5.95 9.83
N SER A 264 -16.48 -6.75 10.76
CA SER A 264 -17.18 -6.25 11.94
C SER A 264 -16.23 -5.55 12.93
N ARG A 265 -15.00 -6.09 13.06
CA ARG A 265 -13.93 -5.49 13.88
C ARG A 265 -13.45 -4.17 13.29
N ILE A 266 -13.32 -4.12 11.96
CA ILE A 266 -12.90 -2.90 11.25
C ILE A 266 -13.83 -1.73 11.56
N GLN A 267 -15.15 -1.96 11.50
CA GLN A 267 -16.13 -0.90 11.75
C GLN A 267 -16.13 -0.42 13.20
N LYS A 268 -16.08 -1.34 14.17
CA LYS A 268 -16.07 -1.00 15.61
C LYS A 268 -14.83 -0.20 16.01
N MET A 269 -13.69 -0.49 15.39
CA MET A 269 -12.40 0.11 15.76
C MET A 269 -12.08 1.40 15.00
N ARG A 270 -12.93 1.87 14.09
CA ARG A 270 -12.69 3.10 13.30
C ARG A 270 -12.34 4.32 14.16
N TRP A 271 -13.07 4.52 15.25
CA TRP A 271 -12.90 5.66 16.15
C TRP A 271 -11.64 5.55 16.98
N LEU A 272 -11.30 4.33 17.41
CA LEU A 272 -10.03 4.06 18.07
C LEU A 272 -8.86 4.36 17.14
N MET A 273 -8.92 3.95 15.87
CA MET A 273 -7.87 4.22 14.89
C MET A 273 -7.74 5.72 14.58
N ALA A 274 -8.87 6.45 14.48
CA ALA A 274 -8.84 7.90 14.35
C ALA A 274 -8.19 8.58 15.57
N ALA A 275 -8.56 8.16 16.78
CA ALA A 275 -7.98 8.66 18.03
C ALA A 275 -6.48 8.32 18.14
N MET A 276 -6.06 7.14 17.70
CA MET A 276 -4.64 6.75 17.67
C MET A 276 -3.84 7.59 16.66
N ALA A 277 -4.39 7.87 15.47
CA ALA A 277 -3.75 8.73 14.48
C ALA A 277 -3.51 10.14 15.02
N VAL A 278 -4.54 10.77 15.59
CA VAL A 278 -4.43 12.10 16.22
C VAL A 278 -3.53 12.04 17.45
N GLY A 279 -3.76 11.07 18.34
CA GLY A 279 -3.02 10.92 19.59
C GLY A 279 -1.52 10.78 19.38
N LEU A 280 -1.08 9.98 18.39
CA LEU A 280 0.34 9.88 18.05
C LEU A 280 0.93 11.21 17.59
N LEU A 281 0.22 11.97 16.74
CA LEU A 281 0.68 13.28 16.30
C LEU A 281 0.66 14.29 17.45
N SER A 282 -0.40 14.36 18.24
CA SER A 282 -0.50 15.27 19.38
C SER A 282 0.55 14.99 20.45
N VAL A 283 0.85 13.72 20.75
CA VAL A 283 1.96 13.36 21.64
C VAL A 283 3.29 13.87 21.07
N THR A 284 3.54 13.65 19.78
CA THR A 284 4.75 14.15 19.11
C THR A 284 4.88 15.67 19.21
N LEU A 285 3.76 16.41 19.15
CA LEU A 285 3.77 17.87 19.27
C LEU A 285 4.31 18.32 20.63
N VAL A 286 3.99 17.58 21.69
CA VAL A 286 4.31 17.95 23.08
C VAL A 286 5.72 17.50 23.46
N ILE A 287 6.10 16.27 23.09
CA ILE A 287 7.37 15.66 23.54
C ILE A 287 8.41 15.48 22.42
N GLY A 288 8.07 15.85 21.19
CA GLY A 288 8.94 15.72 20.03
C GLY A 288 10.19 16.58 20.15
N LYS A 289 11.33 16.00 19.72
CA LYS A 289 12.60 16.69 19.64
C LYS A 289 12.80 17.26 18.23
N THR A 290 13.34 18.47 18.17
CA THR A 290 13.67 19.12 16.90
C THR A 290 14.90 18.49 16.28
N LYS A 291 14.74 17.93 15.07
CA LYS A 291 15.83 17.40 14.24
C LYS A 291 15.71 18.00 12.85
N PHE A 292 16.80 18.52 12.31
CA PHE A 292 16.86 19.17 10.99
C PHE A 292 15.77 20.26 10.78
N GLY A 293 15.32 20.94 11.83
CA GLY A 293 14.32 22.01 11.73
C GLY A 293 12.85 21.59 11.91
N ALA A 294 12.54 20.30 12.08
CA ALA A 294 11.20 19.80 12.38
C ALA A 294 11.15 19.07 13.74
N SER A 295 10.07 19.25 14.50
CA SER A 295 9.85 18.63 15.82
C SER A 295 8.99 17.37 15.71
N ASN A 296 9.48 16.38 14.96
CA ASN A 296 8.71 15.19 14.56
C ASN A 296 9.30 13.85 15.03
N TRP A 297 10.35 13.86 15.86
CA TRP A 297 11.00 12.65 16.39
C TRP A 297 10.80 12.48 17.89
N ILE A 298 10.44 11.28 18.32
CA ILE A 298 10.47 10.88 19.73
C ILE A 298 11.74 10.05 19.94
N ILE A 299 12.58 10.49 20.89
CA ILE A 299 13.86 9.83 21.23
C ILE A 299 13.76 9.32 22.66
N LEU A 300 13.78 7.99 22.82
CA LEU A 300 13.73 7.29 24.10
C LEU A 300 15.04 6.50 24.26
N GLY A 301 16.08 7.14 24.80
CA GLY A 301 17.40 6.55 24.94
C GLY A 301 17.97 6.12 23.58
N PRO A 302 18.28 4.82 23.35
CA PRO A 302 18.83 4.33 22.08
C PRO A 302 17.79 4.19 20.95
N LEU A 303 16.50 4.35 21.26
CA LEU A 303 15.40 4.19 20.30
C LEU A 303 14.94 5.54 19.78
N SER A 304 14.91 5.69 18.45
CA SER A 304 14.30 6.82 17.75
C SER A 304 13.08 6.35 16.97
N PHE A 305 11.94 6.99 17.19
CA PHE A 305 10.69 6.65 16.54
C PHE A 305 10.04 7.89 15.96
N GLN A 306 9.53 7.78 14.73
CA GLN A 306 8.78 8.84 14.07
C GLN A 306 7.29 8.45 14.05
N PRO A 307 6.46 9.04 14.95
CA PRO A 307 5.07 8.60 15.10
C PRO A 307 4.20 8.86 13.88
N SER A 308 4.54 9.86 13.06
CA SER A 308 3.81 10.18 11.84
C SER A 308 3.81 9.03 10.82
N GLU A 309 4.86 8.19 10.80
CA GLU A 309 4.94 7.01 9.94
C GLU A 309 3.84 5.99 10.27
N VAL A 310 3.60 5.73 11.56
CA VAL A 310 2.53 4.83 12.03
C VAL A 310 1.16 5.50 11.97
N ALA A 311 1.09 6.81 12.24
CA ALA A 311 -0.15 7.57 12.16
C ALA A 311 -0.78 7.53 10.76
N LYS A 312 0.03 7.49 9.68
CA LYS A 312 -0.46 7.31 8.29
C LYS A 312 -1.32 6.06 8.13
N ILE A 313 -0.94 4.96 8.78
CA ILE A 313 -1.65 3.67 8.69
C ILE A 313 -2.99 3.74 9.41
N PHE A 314 -3.00 4.27 10.63
CA PHE A 314 -4.23 4.47 11.39
C PHE A 314 -5.17 5.47 10.73
N TYR A 315 -4.61 6.51 10.11
CA TYR A 315 -5.36 7.49 9.32
C TYR A 315 -6.03 6.86 8.09
N ILE A 316 -5.29 6.06 7.29
CA ILE A 316 -5.87 5.31 6.17
C ILE A 316 -6.97 4.37 6.67
N PHE A 317 -6.70 3.64 7.76
CA PHE A 317 -7.67 2.71 8.33
C PHE A 317 -8.96 3.45 8.73
N ALA A 318 -8.86 4.53 9.50
CA ALA A 318 -9.99 5.32 9.95
C ALA A 318 -10.76 5.94 8.77
N GLY A 319 -10.04 6.50 7.80
CA GLY A 319 -10.63 7.09 6.59
C GLY A 319 -11.38 6.07 5.75
N ALA A 320 -10.77 4.92 5.46
CA ALA A 320 -11.39 3.85 4.69
C ALA A 320 -12.56 3.19 5.44
N ALA A 321 -12.44 2.98 6.77
CA ALA A 321 -13.47 2.34 7.59
C ALA A 321 -14.66 3.27 7.88
N SER A 322 -14.50 4.59 7.67
CA SER A 322 -15.57 5.57 7.82
C SER A 322 -16.59 5.54 6.69
N LEU A 323 -16.38 4.71 5.65
CA LEU A 323 -17.41 4.37 4.67
C LEU A 323 -18.43 3.40 5.30
N GLU A 324 -19.13 3.90 6.29
CA GLU A 324 -20.46 3.41 6.59
C GLU A 324 -21.31 3.65 5.34
N ARG A 325 -22.11 2.64 4.96
CA ARG A 325 -23.19 2.72 3.96
C ARG A 325 -23.73 4.13 3.88
N LEU A 326 -23.89 4.63 2.65
CA LEU A 326 -24.28 5.96 2.15
C LEU A 326 -25.25 6.84 2.99
N PHE A 327 -25.07 6.95 4.31
CA PHE A 327 -25.94 7.67 5.22
C PHE A 327 -25.18 8.82 5.87
N HIS A 328 -25.59 10.02 5.47
CA HIS A 328 -25.25 11.36 5.97
C HIS A 328 -23.93 11.97 5.49
N LYS A 329 -24.04 13.16 4.87
CA LYS A 329 -22.95 14.13 4.62
C LYS A 329 -22.03 14.35 5.85
N ARG A 330 -22.54 14.06 7.06
CA ARG A 330 -21.84 14.19 8.35
C ARG A 330 -20.57 13.35 8.44
N ASN A 331 -20.53 12.15 7.87
CA ASN A 331 -19.37 11.26 8.02
C ASN A 331 -18.16 11.69 7.17
N LEU A 332 -18.38 12.35 6.02
CA LEU A 332 -17.30 13.00 5.27
C LEU A 332 -16.80 14.25 6.00
N GLY A 333 -17.71 15.03 6.59
CA GLY A 333 -17.37 16.17 7.46
C GLY A 333 -16.45 15.79 8.62
N LEU A 334 -16.76 14.69 9.32
CA LEU A 334 -15.91 14.16 10.40
C LEU A 334 -14.52 13.75 9.92
N PHE A 335 -14.42 13.14 8.74
CA PHE A 335 -13.12 12.81 8.14
C PHE A 335 -12.34 14.07 7.75
N MET A 336 -13.00 15.10 7.21
CA MET A 336 -12.39 16.41 6.93
C MET A 336 -11.85 17.06 8.22
N VAL A 337 -12.59 16.99 9.32
CA VAL A 337 -12.12 17.48 10.64
C VAL A 337 -10.91 16.68 11.11
N LEU A 338 -10.95 15.35 11.03
CA LEU A 338 -9.80 14.49 11.36
C LEU A 338 -8.55 14.90 10.55
N THR A 339 -8.69 15.05 9.24
CA THR A 339 -7.60 15.49 8.37
C THR A 339 -7.11 16.88 8.76
N GLY A 340 -8.02 17.83 9.00
CA GLY A 340 -7.67 19.18 9.43
C GLY A 340 -6.85 19.20 10.72
N VAL A 341 -7.23 18.39 11.71
CA VAL A 341 -6.48 18.24 12.97
C VAL A 341 -5.09 17.63 12.73
N CYS A 342 -4.99 16.57 11.92
CA CYS A 342 -3.71 15.97 11.56
C CYS A 342 -2.79 16.95 10.82
N LEU A 343 -3.30 17.67 9.82
CA LEU A 343 -2.55 18.66 9.07
C LEU A 343 -2.10 19.84 9.94
N LEU A 344 -2.95 20.30 10.86
CA LEU A 344 -2.59 21.33 11.83
C LEU A 344 -1.44 20.85 12.73
N CYS A 345 -1.51 19.63 13.26
CA CYS A 345 -0.42 19.07 14.07
C CYS A 345 0.90 19.02 13.29
N LEU A 346 0.88 18.56 12.03
CA LEU A 346 2.05 18.47 11.17
C LEU A 346 2.61 19.85 10.80
N ALA A 347 1.75 20.83 10.52
CA ALA A 347 2.14 22.20 10.24
C ALA A 347 2.83 22.85 11.46
N LEU A 348 2.32 22.60 12.68
CA LEU A 348 2.93 23.08 13.91
C LEU A 348 4.32 22.44 14.16
N MET A 349 4.49 21.16 13.82
CA MET A 349 5.79 20.48 13.86
C MET A 349 6.77 20.94 12.77
N SER A 350 6.30 21.77 11.81
CA SER A 350 7.04 22.15 10.61
C SER A 350 7.40 20.98 9.68
N ASP A 351 6.57 19.91 9.69
CA ASP A 351 6.72 18.71 8.86
C ASP A 351 5.86 18.82 7.60
N PHE A 352 6.31 19.66 6.66
CA PHE A 352 5.58 19.96 5.43
C PHE A 352 5.46 18.74 4.50
N GLY A 353 6.52 17.96 4.34
CA GLY A 353 6.51 16.77 3.47
C GLY A 353 5.45 15.76 3.90
N THR A 354 5.38 15.45 5.19
CA THR A 354 4.35 14.54 5.71
C THR A 354 2.96 15.14 5.60
N ALA A 355 2.80 16.46 5.80
CA ALA A 355 1.51 17.13 5.60
C ALA A 355 1.01 16.99 4.15
N CYS A 356 1.88 17.17 3.15
CA CYS A 356 1.55 16.94 1.75
C CYS A 356 1.09 15.50 1.50
N ILE A 357 1.76 14.52 2.11
CA ILE A 357 1.39 13.10 2.01
C ILE A 357 -0.01 12.87 2.59
N PHE A 358 -0.29 13.32 3.81
CA PHE A 358 -1.62 13.20 4.44
C PHE A 358 -2.71 13.88 3.61
N PHE A 359 -2.41 15.03 3.03
CA PHE A 359 -3.35 15.77 2.19
C PHE A 359 -3.64 15.05 0.86
N ALA A 360 -2.62 14.52 0.19
CA ALA A 360 -2.84 13.72 -1.02
C ALA A 360 -3.64 12.44 -0.72
N THR A 361 -3.34 11.76 0.39
CA THR A 361 -4.11 10.59 0.85
C THR A 361 -5.55 10.97 1.20
N PHE A 362 -5.78 12.13 1.82
CA PHE A 362 -7.11 12.67 2.05
C PHE A 362 -7.89 12.82 0.74
N LEU A 363 -7.29 13.46 -0.28
CA LEU A 363 -7.96 13.69 -1.55
C LEU A 363 -8.37 12.37 -2.22
N VAL A 364 -7.51 11.34 -2.18
CA VAL A 364 -7.84 10.03 -2.74
C VAL A 364 -8.99 9.36 -2.00
N ILE A 365 -8.96 9.34 -0.66
CA ILE A 365 -10.05 8.75 0.14
C ILE A 365 -11.36 9.54 -0.06
N ALA A 366 -11.28 10.87 -0.03
CA ALA A 366 -12.44 11.74 -0.20
C ALA A 366 -13.04 11.62 -1.61
N TYR A 367 -12.20 11.50 -2.64
CA TYR A 367 -12.65 11.26 -4.01
C TYR A 367 -13.36 9.93 -4.17
N LEU A 368 -12.75 8.83 -3.71
CA LEU A 368 -13.36 7.50 -3.79
C LEU A 368 -14.67 7.40 -2.99
N ARG A 369 -14.85 8.28 -2.00
CA ARG A 369 -16.05 8.35 -1.18
C ARG A 369 -17.14 9.25 -1.74
N SER A 370 -16.78 10.41 -2.27
CA SER A 370 -17.71 11.48 -2.63
C SER A 370 -18.06 11.52 -4.10
N GLY A 371 -17.10 11.16 -4.98
CA GLY A 371 -17.20 11.37 -6.43
C GLY A 371 -17.34 12.83 -6.88
N ASP A 372 -17.24 13.80 -5.95
CA ASP A 372 -17.49 15.21 -6.21
C ASP A 372 -16.18 15.97 -6.46
N PHE A 373 -15.83 16.11 -7.74
CA PHE A 373 -14.65 16.84 -8.17
C PHE A 373 -14.69 18.33 -7.78
N ALA A 374 -15.86 18.96 -7.67
CA ALA A 374 -15.97 20.38 -7.40
C ALA A 374 -15.62 20.71 -5.94
N THR A 375 -16.13 19.90 -4.99
CA THR A 375 -15.75 20.07 -3.57
C THR A 375 -14.26 19.80 -3.37
N LEU A 376 -13.69 18.81 -4.07
CA LEU A 376 -12.27 18.49 -3.96
C LEU A 376 -11.36 19.57 -4.56
N SER A 377 -11.74 20.16 -5.70
CA SER A 377 -10.97 21.26 -6.29
C SER A 377 -10.98 22.49 -5.39
N LEU A 378 -12.12 22.79 -4.75
CA LEU A 378 -12.22 23.86 -3.77
C LEU A 378 -11.34 23.61 -2.54
N ILE A 379 -11.38 22.40 -1.96
CA ILE A 379 -10.52 22.04 -0.83
C ILE A 379 -9.04 22.12 -1.22
N THR A 380 -8.70 21.70 -2.44
CA THR A 380 -7.32 21.79 -2.97
C THR A 380 -6.88 23.24 -3.09
N GLY A 381 -7.73 24.13 -3.62
CA GLY A 381 -7.46 25.57 -3.67
C GLY A 381 -7.26 26.17 -2.28
N GLY A 382 -8.12 25.83 -1.32
CA GLY A 382 -8.00 26.27 0.07
C GLY A 382 -6.73 25.78 0.76
N ALA A 383 -6.35 24.52 0.55
CA ALA A 383 -5.12 23.95 1.09
C ALA A 383 -3.87 24.58 0.47
N ALA A 384 -3.87 24.86 -0.84
CA ALA A 384 -2.79 25.56 -1.51
C ALA A 384 -2.63 26.98 -0.95
N PHE A 385 -3.73 27.71 -0.77
CA PHE A 385 -3.71 29.03 -0.15
C PHE A 385 -3.17 29.00 1.29
N ALA A 386 -3.63 28.06 2.12
CA ALA A 386 -3.11 27.86 3.46
C ALA A 386 -1.61 27.50 3.46
N GLY A 387 -1.17 26.66 2.52
CA GLY A 387 0.24 26.32 2.33
C GLY A 387 1.10 27.55 2.01
N LEU A 388 0.63 28.42 1.10
CA LEU A 388 1.31 29.68 0.76
C LEU A 388 1.41 30.61 1.98
N LEU A 389 0.35 30.71 2.80
CA LEU A 389 0.40 31.49 4.04
C LEU A 389 1.45 30.94 5.02
N VAL A 390 1.55 29.62 5.17
CA VAL A 390 2.56 28.99 6.05
C VAL A 390 4.00 29.35 5.65
N LEU A 391 4.27 29.54 4.36
CA LEU A 391 5.60 29.96 3.89
C LEU A 391 6.03 31.31 4.48
N GLN A 392 5.09 32.20 4.80
CA GLN A 392 5.39 33.50 5.40
C GLN A 392 5.78 33.37 6.89
N PHE A 393 5.25 32.37 7.59
CA PHE A 393 5.45 32.19 9.02
C PHE A 393 6.58 31.21 9.38
N LYS A 394 7.08 30.44 8.42
CA LYS A 394 8.12 29.41 8.63
C LYS A 394 9.32 29.64 7.71
N PRO A 395 10.31 30.45 8.14
CA PRO A 395 11.50 30.75 7.35
C PRO A 395 12.25 29.50 6.86
N TYR A 396 12.26 28.44 7.66
CA TYR A 396 12.87 27.16 7.30
C TYR A 396 12.22 26.51 6.07
N ILE A 397 10.89 26.49 5.98
CA ILE A 397 10.18 25.92 4.83
C ILE A 397 10.40 26.83 3.62
N PHE A 398 10.32 28.15 3.81
CA PHE A 398 10.59 29.13 2.76
C PHE A 398 11.97 28.95 2.12
N GLN A 399 13.03 28.72 2.92
CA GLN A 399 14.38 28.50 2.40
C GLN A 399 14.48 27.30 1.43
N ARG A 400 13.75 26.21 1.70
CA ARG A 400 13.70 25.03 0.81
C ARG A 400 13.00 25.31 -0.50
N PHE A 401 11.99 26.18 -0.49
CA PHE A 401 11.31 26.64 -1.71
C PHE A 401 12.13 27.70 -2.46
N ALA A 402 12.88 28.53 -1.77
CA ALA A 402 13.71 29.57 -2.39
C ALA A 402 14.88 28.99 -3.19
N SER A 403 15.42 27.84 -2.78
CA SER A 403 16.49 27.14 -3.52
C SER A 403 15.99 26.20 -4.60
N TRP A 404 14.68 25.95 -4.67
CA TRP A 404 14.10 25.02 -5.63
C TRP A 404 14.27 25.53 -7.06
N GLY A 405 14.83 24.67 -7.93
CA GLY A 405 15.13 24.99 -9.33
C GLY A 405 16.43 25.78 -9.52
N HIS A 406 17.05 26.22 -8.42
CA HIS A 406 18.30 26.98 -8.38
C HIS A 406 19.33 26.31 -7.47
N ALA A 407 19.24 24.99 -7.24
CA ALA A 407 20.11 24.30 -6.29
C ALA A 407 21.60 24.45 -6.63
N TRP A 408 21.95 24.57 -7.90
CA TRP A 408 23.32 24.79 -8.37
C TRP A 408 23.87 26.18 -8.03
N GLU A 409 23.02 27.22 -7.96
CA GLU A 409 23.42 28.57 -7.54
C GLU A 409 23.75 28.59 -6.04
N ALA A 410 23.03 27.77 -5.26
CA ALA A 410 23.20 27.59 -3.83
C ALA A 410 23.97 26.29 -3.49
N ALA A 411 24.87 25.81 -4.35
CA ALA A 411 25.52 24.50 -4.22
C ALA A 411 26.33 24.29 -2.93
N SER A 412 26.75 25.38 -2.27
CA SER A 412 27.50 25.33 -1.01
C SER A 412 26.64 25.63 0.22
N THR A 413 25.35 25.95 0.04
CA THR A 413 24.43 26.37 1.10
C THR A 413 23.17 25.52 1.06
N THR A 414 22.03 26.09 0.67
CA THR A 414 20.72 25.42 0.71
C THR A 414 20.56 24.33 -0.35
N GLY A 415 21.24 24.47 -1.50
CA GLY A 415 21.27 23.46 -2.57
C GLY A 415 22.31 22.36 -2.40
N TYR A 416 23.07 22.36 -1.30
CA TYR A 416 24.19 21.44 -1.09
C TYR A 416 23.82 19.96 -1.22
N GLN A 417 22.73 19.53 -0.58
CA GLN A 417 22.33 18.13 -0.60
C GLN A 417 21.88 17.67 -1.99
N GLN A 418 21.09 18.50 -2.69
CA GLN A 418 20.54 18.18 -4.01
C GLN A 418 21.64 18.13 -5.08
N THR A 419 22.56 19.10 -5.09
CA THR A 419 23.69 19.12 -6.04
C THR A 419 24.58 17.89 -5.89
N ARG A 420 24.85 17.44 -4.67
CA ARG A 420 25.62 16.20 -4.43
C ARG A 420 24.88 14.96 -4.90
N ALA A 421 23.58 14.86 -4.65
CA ALA A 421 22.78 13.73 -5.14
C ALA A 421 22.77 13.66 -6.68
N MET A 422 22.63 14.80 -7.36
CA MET A 422 22.67 14.87 -8.83
C MET A 422 24.06 14.53 -9.39
N SER A 423 25.15 15.05 -8.79
CA SER A 423 26.52 14.70 -9.18
C SER A 423 26.82 13.21 -8.99
N ALA A 424 26.39 12.63 -7.87
CA ALA A 424 26.58 11.21 -7.57
C ALA A 424 25.77 10.31 -8.53
N ALA A 425 24.54 10.71 -8.83
CA ALA A 425 23.72 10.01 -9.82
C ALA A 425 24.38 10.01 -11.21
N ALA A 426 25.00 11.13 -11.61
CA ALA A 426 25.75 11.21 -12.86
C ALA A 426 26.98 10.28 -12.87
N SER A 427 27.72 10.17 -11.76
CA SER A 427 28.88 9.27 -11.68
C SER A 427 28.53 7.79 -11.74
N GLY A 428 27.34 7.39 -11.29
CA GLY A 428 26.88 6.00 -11.35
C GLY A 428 26.59 5.46 -12.74
N GLY A 429 26.25 6.34 -13.69
CA GLY A 429 25.80 5.93 -15.02
C GLY A 429 24.60 4.98 -14.98
N LEU A 430 24.44 4.13 -16.00
CA LEU A 430 23.29 3.23 -16.10
C LEU A 430 23.38 2.02 -15.16
N VAL A 431 24.60 1.56 -14.89
CA VAL A 431 24.89 0.24 -14.27
C VAL A 431 25.48 0.38 -12.85
N GLY A 432 25.74 1.61 -12.40
CA GLY A 432 26.27 1.91 -11.06
C GLY A 432 27.77 1.70 -10.97
N MET A 433 28.39 2.15 -9.88
CA MET A 433 29.82 1.95 -9.57
C MET A 433 30.09 0.64 -8.79
N GLY A 434 29.03 -0.03 -8.35
CA GLY A 434 29.08 -1.15 -7.42
C GLY A 434 28.89 -0.70 -5.96
N GLY A 435 28.23 -1.54 -5.15
CA GLY A 435 27.99 -1.27 -3.74
C GLY A 435 29.29 -0.96 -2.98
N GLY A 436 29.29 0.14 -2.22
CA GLY A 436 30.43 0.59 -1.43
C GLY A 436 31.53 1.35 -2.20
N ASN A 437 31.37 1.55 -3.52
CA ASN A 437 32.31 2.35 -4.32
C ASN A 437 31.82 3.78 -4.60
N GLY A 438 30.61 4.14 -4.16
CA GLY A 438 30.10 5.51 -4.26
C GLY A 438 30.75 6.45 -3.25
N TRP A 439 30.71 7.76 -3.48
CA TRP A 439 31.18 8.78 -2.55
C TRP A 439 30.04 9.51 -1.83
N LEU A 440 28.79 9.43 -2.31
CA LEU A 440 27.65 10.13 -1.72
C LEU A 440 27.37 9.68 -0.29
N HIS A 441 27.74 8.45 0.08
CA HIS A 441 27.58 7.89 1.43
C HIS A 441 28.20 8.77 2.53
N ARG A 442 29.15 9.65 2.19
CA ARG A 442 29.81 10.59 3.11
C ARG A 442 28.98 11.85 3.40
N ILE A 443 27.94 12.10 2.61
CA ILE A 443 27.07 13.27 2.76
C ILE A 443 25.99 12.97 3.79
N GLY A 444 25.71 13.94 4.66
CA GLY A 444 24.66 13.80 5.66
C GLY A 444 23.29 13.50 5.02
N ALA A 445 22.58 12.52 5.58
CA ALA A 445 21.30 12.02 5.09
C ALA A 445 21.36 11.31 3.71
N ALA A 446 22.53 10.81 3.30
CA ALA A 446 22.71 10.06 2.06
C ALA A 446 21.79 8.83 1.93
N ASP A 447 21.58 8.11 3.02
CA ASP A 447 20.81 6.87 3.11
C ASP A 447 19.33 7.09 3.41
N THR A 448 18.94 8.33 3.68
CA THR A 448 17.59 8.74 4.04
C THR A 448 17.00 9.60 2.93
N ASP A 449 17.31 10.89 2.94
CA ASP A 449 16.71 11.88 2.05
C ASP A 449 17.29 11.82 0.63
N LEU A 450 18.58 11.47 0.50
CA LEU A 450 19.28 11.40 -0.79
C LEU A 450 19.43 9.96 -1.32
N VAL A 451 18.66 9.02 -0.76
CA VAL A 451 18.81 7.59 -1.05
C VAL A 451 18.69 7.28 -2.54
N PHE A 452 17.86 8.03 -3.27
CA PHE A 452 17.75 7.87 -4.72
C PHE A 452 19.06 8.18 -5.45
N GLY A 453 19.77 9.24 -5.05
CA GLY A 453 21.10 9.55 -5.58
C GLY A 453 22.12 8.45 -5.28
N MET A 454 22.03 7.86 -4.09
CA MET A 454 22.90 6.76 -3.66
C MET A 454 22.63 5.47 -4.45
N LEU A 455 21.35 5.16 -4.73
CA LEU A 455 20.99 4.06 -5.63
C LEU A 455 21.54 4.29 -7.03
N CYS A 456 21.36 5.49 -7.59
CA CYS A 456 21.88 5.82 -8.92
C CYS A 456 23.40 5.66 -8.97
N GLU A 457 24.12 6.12 -7.95
CA GLU A 457 25.57 6.04 -7.86
C GLU A 457 26.07 4.59 -7.75
N GLU A 458 25.61 3.83 -6.77
CA GLU A 458 26.16 2.51 -6.46
C GLU A 458 25.55 1.38 -7.30
N TRP A 459 24.23 1.42 -7.50
CA TRP A 459 23.45 0.36 -8.15
C TRP A 459 23.04 0.71 -9.59
N GLY A 460 23.21 1.97 -10.00
CA GLY A 460 22.93 2.43 -11.34
C GLY A 460 21.52 2.95 -11.54
N LEU A 461 21.36 3.81 -12.55
CA LEU A 461 20.08 4.41 -12.90
C LEU A 461 19.00 3.36 -13.22
N ILE A 462 19.37 2.23 -13.84
CA ILE A 462 18.41 1.17 -14.19
C ILE A 462 17.73 0.62 -12.94
N ILE A 463 18.50 0.26 -11.90
CA ILE A 463 17.96 -0.28 -10.65
C ILE A 463 17.17 0.79 -9.90
N ALA A 464 17.66 2.03 -9.89
CA ALA A 464 16.95 3.15 -9.26
C ALA A 464 15.56 3.38 -9.90
N VAL A 465 15.47 3.37 -11.23
CA VAL A 465 14.19 3.48 -11.95
C VAL A 465 13.31 2.25 -11.70
N LEU A 466 13.88 1.05 -11.69
CA LEU A 466 13.15 -0.18 -11.36
C LEU A 466 12.56 -0.15 -9.93
N ALA A 467 13.26 0.46 -8.97
CA ALA A 467 12.74 0.68 -7.61
C ALA A 467 11.53 1.62 -7.62
N VAL A 468 11.56 2.71 -8.40
CA VAL A 468 10.40 3.61 -8.57
C VAL A 468 9.24 2.87 -9.25
N LEU A 469 9.50 2.14 -10.34
CA LEU A 469 8.49 1.35 -11.06
C LEU A 469 7.84 0.27 -10.18
N SER A 470 8.59 -0.26 -9.22
CA SER A 470 8.07 -1.20 -8.23
C SER A 470 6.96 -0.58 -7.37
N ILE A 471 7.18 0.64 -6.86
CA ILE A 471 6.16 1.38 -6.10
C ILE A 471 4.97 1.75 -6.99
N VAL A 472 5.23 2.26 -8.20
CA VAL A 472 4.18 2.58 -9.17
C VAL A 472 3.33 1.36 -9.50
N THR A 473 3.93 0.18 -9.64
CA THR A 473 3.21 -1.08 -9.89
C THR A 473 2.23 -1.41 -8.77
N LEU A 474 2.63 -1.24 -7.50
CA LEU A 474 1.73 -1.47 -6.35
C LEU A 474 0.52 -0.53 -6.40
N ALA A 475 0.73 0.74 -6.75
CA ALA A 475 -0.35 1.72 -6.90
C ALA A 475 -1.26 1.43 -8.11
N VAL A 476 -0.68 1.07 -9.26
CA VAL A 476 -1.44 0.65 -10.46
C VAL A 476 -2.26 -0.59 -10.17
N PHE A 477 -1.70 -1.56 -9.43
CA PHE A 477 -2.44 -2.72 -8.95
C PHE A 477 -3.64 -2.27 -8.10
N ALA A 478 -3.45 -1.41 -7.10
CA ALA A 478 -4.52 -0.91 -6.25
C ALA A 478 -5.64 -0.23 -7.06
N ALA A 479 -5.27 0.64 -7.99
CA ALA A 479 -6.20 1.34 -8.87
C ALA A 479 -7.00 0.36 -9.76
N ARG A 480 -6.36 -0.69 -10.29
CA ARG A 480 -7.05 -1.71 -11.10
C ARG A 480 -8.02 -2.54 -10.27
N VAL A 481 -7.63 -2.92 -9.05
CA VAL A 481 -8.50 -3.68 -8.15
C VAL A 481 -9.72 -2.86 -7.72
N CYS A 482 -9.66 -1.54 -7.76
CA CYS A 482 -10.81 -0.68 -7.44
C CYS A 482 -12.05 -0.99 -8.30
N GLY A 483 -11.87 -1.37 -9.57
CA GLY A 483 -12.99 -1.71 -10.46
C GLY A 483 -13.66 -3.05 -10.13
N VAL A 484 -12.97 -3.95 -9.44
CA VAL A 484 -13.40 -5.34 -9.17
C VAL A 484 -13.46 -5.68 -7.68
N GLY A 485 -13.27 -4.69 -6.82
CA GLY A 485 -13.22 -4.85 -5.37
C GLY A 485 -14.51 -5.42 -4.80
N ARG A 486 -14.38 -6.38 -3.88
CA ARG A 486 -15.49 -7.06 -3.21
C ARG A 486 -16.25 -6.12 -2.26
N SER A 487 -15.51 -5.29 -1.54
CA SER A 487 -16.04 -4.37 -0.52
C SER A 487 -15.28 -3.04 -0.55
N ALA A 488 -15.93 -1.99 -0.06
CA ALA A 488 -15.38 -0.64 -0.20
C ALA A 488 -14.15 -0.39 0.67
N PHE A 489 -14.10 -0.93 1.89
CA PHE A 489 -12.98 -0.70 2.81
C PHE A 489 -11.62 -1.16 2.25
N PRO A 490 -11.40 -2.44 1.86
CA PRO A 490 -10.11 -2.89 1.35
C PRO A 490 -9.70 -2.15 0.07
N THR A 491 -10.67 -1.83 -0.79
CA THR A 491 -10.44 -1.08 -2.02
C THR A 491 -9.97 0.35 -1.75
N ILE A 492 -10.69 1.11 -0.91
CA ILE A 492 -10.30 2.49 -0.57
C ILE A 492 -8.96 2.49 0.17
N ALA A 493 -8.77 1.57 1.11
CA ALA A 493 -7.53 1.46 1.87
C ALA A 493 -6.33 1.13 0.97
N ALA A 494 -6.48 0.21 0.01
CA ALA A 494 -5.43 -0.13 -0.95
C ALA A 494 -5.10 1.05 -1.89
N CYS A 495 -6.10 1.74 -2.43
CA CYS A 495 -5.89 2.93 -3.26
C CYS A 495 -5.22 4.07 -2.47
N ALA A 496 -5.64 4.28 -1.22
CA ALA A 496 -5.03 5.25 -0.33
C ALA A 496 -3.58 4.89 0.00
N ALA A 497 -3.29 3.63 0.32
CA ALA A 497 -1.93 3.15 0.57
C ALA A 497 -1.04 3.25 -0.67
N GLY A 498 -1.53 2.82 -1.84
CA GLY A 498 -0.79 2.89 -3.10
C GLY A 498 -0.47 4.33 -3.52
N SER A 499 -1.46 5.23 -3.44
CA SER A 499 -1.24 6.65 -3.74
C SER A 499 -0.30 7.33 -2.74
N LEU A 500 -0.42 7.00 -1.44
CA LEU A 500 0.49 7.48 -0.41
C LEU A 500 1.94 7.09 -0.72
N LEU A 501 2.20 5.81 -1.06
CA LEU A 501 3.52 5.34 -1.42
C LEU A 501 4.09 6.10 -2.64
N VAL A 502 3.27 6.32 -3.67
CA VAL A 502 3.69 7.07 -4.88
C VAL A 502 4.03 8.51 -4.55
N VAL A 503 3.17 9.21 -3.82
CA VAL A 503 3.41 10.62 -3.44
C VAL A 503 4.69 10.74 -2.61
N GLN A 504 4.89 9.82 -1.68
CA GLN A 504 6.10 9.77 -0.85
C GLN A 504 7.36 9.50 -1.70
N THR A 505 7.30 8.56 -2.66
CA THR A 505 8.40 8.35 -3.62
C THR A 505 8.64 9.59 -4.49
N CYS A 506 7.60 10.27 -4.99
CA CYS A 506 7.74 11.50 -5.77
C CYS A 506 8.44 12.59 -4.96
N LEU A 507 8.01 12.85 -3.73
CA LEU A 507 8.61 13.88 -2.88
C LEU A 507 10.09 13.60 -2.55
N ASN A 508 10.47 12.34 -2.38
CA ASN A 508 11.87 11.95 -2.16
C ASN A 508 12.71 12.07 -3.45
N VAL A 509 12.28 11.39 -4.52
CA VAL A 509 13.03 11.30 -5.79
C VAL A 509 13.11 12.65 -6.48
N PHE A 510 11.98 13.34 -6.64
CA PHE A 510 11.96 14.66 -7.27
C PHE A 510 12.61 15.72 -6.38
N GLY A 511 12.53 15.56 -5.05
CA GLY A 511 13.27 16.39 -4.10
C GLY A 511 14.79 16.29 -4.27
N ALA A 512 15.31 15.06 -4.35
CA ALA A 512 16.73 14.80 -4.53
C ALA A 512 17.27 15.28 -5.89
N MET A 513 16.43 15.30 -6.92
CA MET A 513 16.77 15.72 -8.29
C MET A 513 16.41 17.18 -8.61
N ASP A 514 16.12 18.00 -7.59
CA ASP A 514 15.72 19.42 -7.72
C ASP A 514 14.50 19.69 -8.64
N LEU A 515 13.64 18.69 -8.83
CA LEU A 515 12.36 18.81 -9.53
C LEU A 515 11.25 19.30 -8.60
N LEU A 516 11.36 18.99 -7.30
CA LEU A 516 10.53 19.52 -6.22
C LEU A 516 11.46 20.01 -5.08
N PRO A 517 10.96 20.85 -4.16
CA PRO A 517 11.72 21.21 -2.96
C PRO A 517 12.09 19.97 -2.14
N LEU A 518 13.30 19.93 -1.59
CA LEU A 518 13.74 18.84 -0.73
C LEU A 518 12.93 18.82 0.58
N THR A 519 12.01 17.87 0.72
CA THR A 519 11.05 17.83 1.84
C THR A 519 11.49 16.98 3.03
N GLY A 520 12.53 16.16 2.88
CA GLY A 520 13.04 15.29 3.96
C GLY A 520 12.13 14.11 4.29
N VAL A 521 11.40 13.60 3.29
CA VAL A 521 10.57 12.39 3.41
C VAL A 521 11.33 11.18 2.88
N THR A 522 11.05 10.02 3.47
CA THR A 522 11.73 8.77 3.12
C THR A 522 11.21 8.17 1.82
N PHE A 523 12.07 7.57 0.99
CA PHE A 523 11.66 6.65 -0.06
C PHE A 523 11.13 5.36 0.59
N PRO A 524 9.84 5.00 0.41
CA PRO A 524 9.26 3.79 1.00
C PRO A 524 10.08 2.53 0.71
N PHE A 525 10.29 1.69 1.73
CA PHE A 525 11.14 0.49 1.71
C PHE A 525 12.62 0.67 1.43
N VAL A 526 13.09 1.82 0.93
CA VAL A 526 14.48 2.00 0.50
C VAL A 526 15.27 2.83 1.51
N SER A 527 14.75 3.98 1.94
CA SER A 527 15.47 4.83 2.90
C SER A 527 15.74 4.12 4.23
N ASN A 528 16.88 4.42 4.84
CA ASN A 528 17.24 3.97 6.18
C ASN A 528 16.42 4.70 7.25
N GLY A 529 15.29 4.12 7.64
CA GLY A 529 14.46 4.64 8.71
C GLY A 529 13.59 3.54 9.29
N GLY A 530 13.85 3.16 10.54
CA GLY A 530 13.17 2.02 11.16
C GLY A 530 11.64 2.17 11.19
N SER A 531 11.13 3.34 11.58
CA SER A 531 9.67 3.61 11.58
C SER A 531 9.07 3.62 10.18
N ALA A 532 9.77 4.21 9.20
CA ALA A 532 9.33 4.27 7.81
C ALA A 532 9.32 2.88 7.16
N MET A 533 10.29 2.02 7.48
CA MET A 533 10.35 0.63 7.02
C MET A 533 9.18 -0.18 7.58
N ILE A 534 8.92 -0.09 8.90
CA ILE A 534 7.77 -0.75 9.54
C ILE A 534 6.45 -0.29 8.90
N ALA A 535 6.32 1.02 8.68
CA ALA A 535 5.12 1.58 8.06
C ALA A 535 4.94 1.13 6.60
N SER A 536 6.03 1.10 5.81
CA SER A 536 6.01 0.65 4.42
C SER A 536 5.49 -0.79 4.30
N TRP A 537 6.00 -1.71 5.12
CA TRP A 537 5.48 -3.07 5.19
C TRP A 537 4.04 -3.13 5.69
N GLY A 538 3.67 -2.33 6.69
CA GLY A 538 2.29 -2.23 7.17
C GLY A 538 1.30 -1.81 6.07
N LEU A 539 1.67 -0.87 5.21
CA LEU A 539 0.84 -0.43 4.08
C LEU A 539 0.56 -1.56 3.06
N LEU A 540 1.45 -2.56 2.93
CA LEU A 540 1.18 -3.73 2.10
C LEU A 540 0.00 -4.56 2.60
N ALA A 541 -0.33 -4.51 3.89
CA ALA A 541 -1.49 -5.21 4.41
C ALA A 541 -2.79 -4.71 3.77
N PHE A 542 -2.90 -3.40 3.49
CA PHE A 542 -4.03 -2.83 2.76
C PHE A 542 -4.09 -3.29 1.32
N LEU A 543 -2.95 -3.27 0.61
CA LEU A 543 -2.83 -3.75 -0.77
C LEU A 543 -3.18 -5.25 -0.88
N LYS A 544 -2.69 -6.07 0.04
CA LYS A 544 -3.05 -7.48 0.17
C LYS A 544 -4.53 -7.66 0.49
N GLY A 545 -5.11 -6.81 1.32
CA GLY A 545 -6.55 -6.84 1.64
C GLY A 545 -7.44 -6.68 0.41
N ALA A 546 -6.99 -5.94 -0.60
CA ALA A 546 -7.74 -5.75 -1.83
C ALA A 546 -7.54 -6.88 -2.86
N ASP A 547 -6.48 -7.69 -2.75
CA ASP A 547 -6.19 -8.76 -3.71
C ASP A 547 -7.25 -9.87 -3.67
N THR A 548 -8.11 -9.89 -4.68
CA THR A 548 -9.24 -10.83 -4.82
C THR A 548 -8.87 -12.14 -5.53
N ARG A 549 -7.65 -12.27 -6.05
CA ARG A 549 -7.20 -13.48 -6.77
C ARG A 549 -7.24 -14.70 -5.85
N GLU A 550 -7.48 -15.88 -6.41
CA GLU A 550 -7.68 -17.08 -5.61
C GLU A 550 -6.44 -17.41 -4.75
N ARG A 551 -6.63 -17.44 -3.42
CA ARG A 551 -5.57 -17.70 -2.42
C ARG A 551 -4.36 -16.75 -2.52
N SER A 552 -4.49 -15.57 -3.14
CA SER A 552 -3.40 -14.60 -3.25
C SER A 552 -3.19 -13.78 -1.98
N SER A 553 -4.29 -13.49 -1.29
CA SER A 553 -4.32 -12.73 -0.06
C SER A 553 -4.51 -13.64 1.15
N PHE A 554 -3.68 -13.44 2.16
CA PHE A 554 -3.93 -14.00 3.48
C PHE A 554 -4.88 -13.14 4.32
N VAL A 555 -5.17 -11.92 3.88
CA VAL A 555 -6.07 -10.96 4.56
C VAL A 555 -7.52 -11.28 4.28
N VAL A 556 -7.81 -11.87 3.11
CA VAL A 556 -9.15 -12.36 2.77
C VAL A 556 -9.37 -13.74 3.38
N GLY A 557 -10.42 -13.90 4.20
CA GLY A 557 -10.76 -15.18 4.83
C GLY A 557 -11.01 -16.30 3.80
N LYS A 558 -10.65 -17.54 4.14
CA LYS A 558 -11.04 -18.70 3.33
C LYS A 558 -12.54 -18.90 3.51
N ASP A 559 -13.33 -18.67 2.46
CA ASP A 559 -14.66 -19.25 2.36
C ASP A 559 -14.47 -20.76 2.29
N ARG A 560 -14.51 -21.45 3.45
CA ARG A 560 -14.70 -22.89 3.47
C ARG A 560 -16.09 -23.12 2.91
N ALA A 561 -16.16 -23.40 1.61
CA ALA A 561 -17.31 -24.09 1.04
C ALA A 561 -17.40 -25.42 1.79
N GLU A 562 -18.25 -25.50 2.80
CA GLU A 562 -18.79 -26.79 3.20
C GLU A 562 -19.48 -27.32 1.95
N LYS A 563 -18.91 -28.38 1.37
CA LYS A 563 -19.66 -29.18 0.39
C LYS A 563 -21.03 -29.44 1.01
N PRO A 564 -22.14 -29.21 0.29
CA PRO A 564 -23.44 -29.64 0.79
C PRO A 564 -23.27 -31.10 1.17
N LYS A 565 -23.56 -31.45 2.43
CA LYS A 565 -23.67 -32.85 2.83
C LYS A 565 -24.69 -33.44 1.87
N GLY A 566 -24.25 -34.33 0.99
CA GLY A 566 -25.15 -35.05 0.10
C GLY A 566 -26.22 -35.69 0.96
N GLY A 567 -27.45 -35.19 0.86
CA GLY A 567 -28.61 -35.87 1.38
C GLY A 567 -28.78 -37.13 0.56
N GLY A 568 -28.12 -38.20 0.98
CA GLY A 568 -28.55 -39.55 0.64
C GLY A 568 -29.89 -39.76 1.31
N ALA A 569 -30.97 -39.40 0.62
CA ALA A 569 -32.28 -39.92 0.93
C ALA A 569 -32.21 -41.42 0.64
N ASP A 570 -32.50 -42.22 1.67
CA ASP A 570 -32.78 -43.64 1.56
C ASP A 570 -33.80 -43.88 0.44
N GLU A 571 -33.34 -44.52 -0.63
CA GLU A 571 -34.23 -45.19 -1.57
C GLU A 571 -34.42 -46.63 -1.05
N LYS A 572 -35.42 -46.79 -0.17
CA LYS A 572 -36.06 -48.08 0.08
C LYS A 572 -37.37 -48.11 -0.72
N ALA A 573 -37.35 -48.82 -1.84
CA ALA A 573 -38.47 -49.61 -2.37
C ALA A 573 -37.92 -50.63 -3.36
#